data_AF-A0A6V8NI31-F1
#
_entry.id   AF-A0A6V8NI31-F1
#
_cell.length_a   1.000
_cell.length_b   1.000
_cell.length_c   1.000
_cell.angle_alpha   90.00
_cell.angle_beta   90.00
_cell.angle_gamma   90.00
#
_symmetry.space_group_name_H-M   'P 1'
#
loop_
_entity.id
_entity.type
_entity.pdbx_description
1 polymer ?
#
loop_
_entity_poly.entity_id
_entity_poly.type
_entity_poly.pdbx_seq_one_letter_code
_entity_poly.pdbx_strand_id
1 'polypeptide(L)'
;MKRVTTLIVAVSVFLSMFSPWLTSTAQAAPGNYLIVLDPGDGGVVGATGPTGLQEKVVNLDIALRVRDRLVGAGYRVIMTRDSDNPVSLAQRVDIANRNNASVFVSIHTNAVSNREVHGTKTAWPEKKLVRSRRI
;
A
#
# COMPACT_ATOMS: atom_id res chain seq x y z
N MET A 1 36.46 -67.80 13.84
CA MET A 1 35.40 -68.51 13.08
C MET A 1 34.08 -67.78 13.31
N LYS A 2 33.32 -67.56 12.24
CA LYS A 2 32.08 -66.78 12.13
C LYS A 2 30.95 -67.37 12.99
N ARG A 3 30.06 -66.55 13.59
CA ARG A 3 28.59 -66.65 13.48
C ARG A 3 27.91 -65.29 13.70
N VAL A 4 27.05 -64.95 12.74
CA VAL A 4 26.15 -63.80 12.65
C VAL A 4 24.77 -64.24 13.12
N THR A 5 24.00 -63.40 13.83
CA THR A 5 22.54 -63.54 14.00
C THR A 5 21.86 -62.16 14.23
N THR A 6 21.35 -61.56 13.15
CA THR A 6 19.99 -60.98 12.89
C THR A 6 19.02 -60.91 14.09
N LEU A 7 18.09 -59.95 14.35
CA LEU A 7 17.63 -58.65 13.81
C LEU A 7 16.43 -58.16 14.70
N ILE A 8 16.35 -56.84 14.99
CA ILE A 8 15.21 -55.93 15.27
C ILE A 8 14.04 -56.35 16.20
N VAL A 9 13.82 -55.57 17.28
CA VAL A 9 12.51 -54.97 17.63
C VAL A 9 12.73 -53.54 18.15
N ALA A 10 11.88 -52.63 17.66
CA ALA A 10 11.92 -51.17 17.74
C ALA A 10 11.66 -50.58 19.14
N VAL A 11 12.38 -49.51 19.50
CA VAL A 11 11.88 -48.43 20.39
C VAL A 11 12.54 -47.10 19.99
N SER A 12 11.73 -46.27 19.33
CA SER A 12 11.60 -44.81 19.53
C SER A 12 12.84 -43.97 19.83
N VAL A 13 13.46 -43.35 18.81
CA VAL A 13 13.79 -41.91 18.81
C VAL A 13 13.87 -41.45 17.33
N PHE A 14 12.71 -41.27 16.71
CA PHE A 14 12.58 -40.60 15.42
C PHE A 14 11.95 -39.22 15.67
N LEU A 15 12.68 -38.30 16.32
CA LEU A 15 12.19 -36.93 16.51
C LEU A 15 13.30 -35.94 16.91
N SER A 16 14.19 -35.56 15.99
CA SER A 16 15.05 -34.38 16.23
C SER A 16 15.68 -33.70 14.99
N MET A 17 15.27 -33.99 13.76
CA MET A 17 15.91 -33.39 12.55
C MET A 17 15.00 -32.51 11.68
N PHE A 18 13.75 -32.28 12.05
CA PHE A 18 12.90 -31.31 11.35
C PHE A 18 12.05 -30.56 12.36
N SER A 19 12.67 -29.61 13.05
CA SER A 19 11.91 -28.44 13.47
C SER A 19 12.12 -27.41 12.35
N PRO A 20 11.32 -27.41 11.27
CA PRO A 20 11.25 -26.20 10.48
C PRO A 20 10.79 -25.17 11.51
N TRP A 21 11.64 -24.18 11.73
CA TRP A 21 11.21 -22.97 12.42
C TRP A 21 9.95 -22.54 11.70
N LEU A 22 8.78 -22.81 12.29
CA LEU A 22 7.55 -22.15 11.95
C LEU A 22 7.71 -20.74 12.48
N THR A 23 8.66 -19.99 11.91
CA THR A 23 8.50 -18.56 11.78
C THR A 23 7.33 -18.43 10.83
N SER A 24 6.13 -18.58 11.36
CA SER A 24 4.97 -17.93 10.78
C SER A 24 5.36 -16.46 10.81
N THR A 25 5.93 -15.96 9.72
CA THR A 25 5.78 -14.56 9.38
C THR A 25 4.30 -14.40 9.09
N ALA A 26 3.48 -14.39 10.16
CA ALA A 26 2.08 -14.05 10.03
C ALA A 26 2.11 -12.68 9.37
N GLN A 27 1.78 -12.67 8.08
CA GLN A 27 1.66 -11.44 7.31
C GLN A 27 0.75 -10.57 8.16
N ALA A 28 1.24 -9.41 8.62
CA ALA A 28 0.50 -8.61 9.58
C ALA A 28 -0.92 -8.39 9.02
N ALA A 29 -1.93 -8.60 9.87
CA ALA A 29 -3.32 -8.52 9.43
C ALA A 29 -3.58 -7.15 8.79
N PRO A 30 -4.46 -7.04 7.77
CA PRO A 30 -4.76 -5.78 7.08
C PRO A 30 -5.00 -4.59 8.03
N GLY A 31 -5.66 -4.82 9.16
CA GLY A 31 -5.96 -3.79 10.18
C GLY A 31 -4.74 -3.20 10.90
N ASN A 32 -3.57 -3.84 10.81
CA ASN A 32 -2.33 -3.32 11.37
C ASN A 32 -1.67 -2.26 10.47
N TYR A 33 -2.08 -2.17 9.20
CA TYR A 33 -1.56 -1.18 8.27
C TYR A 33 -2.52 -0.01 8.14
N LEU A 34 -1.97 1.19 8.33
CA LEU A 34 -2.66 2.44 8.07
C LEU A 34 -2.24 2.98 6.70
N ILE A 35 -3.21 3.19 5.81
CA ILE A 35 -3.00 3.78 4.49
C ILE A 35 -3.55 5.20 4.52
N VAL A 36 -2.72 6.17 4.13
CA VAL A 36 -3.17 7.53 3.86
C VAL A 36 -3.38 7.68 2.35
N LEU A 37 -4.60 8.03 1.98
CA LEU A 37 -4.97 8.41 0.62
C LEU A 37 -4.99 9.93 0.50
N ASP A 38 -4.30 10.46 -0.49
CA ASP A 38 -4.18 11.87 -0.74
C ASP A 38 -4.76 12.23 -2.11
N PRO A 39 -6.05 12.63 -2.20
CA PRO A 39 -6.59 13.14 -3.44
C PRO A 39 -5.97 14.52 -3.73
N GLY A 40 -5.23 14.61 -4.84
CA GLY A 40 -4.56 15.83 -5.28
C GLY A 40 -5.51 17.02 -5.41
N ASP A 41 -4.97 18.23 -5.25
CA ASP A 41 -5.72 19.50 -5.30
C ASP A 41 -6.84 19.58 -4.25
N GLY A 42 -7.91 20.34 -4.50
CA GLY A 42 -8.99 20.65 -3.55
C GLY A 42 -9.03 22.14 -3.25
N GLY A 43 -10.21 22.75 -3.33
CA GLY A 43 -10.38 24.20 -3.42
C GLY A 43 -9.92 24.74 -4.78
N VAL A 44 -8.62 24.59 -5.10
CA VAL A 44 -8.03 24.86 -6.41
C VAL A 44 -8.28 23.70 -7.39
N VAL A 45 -8.37 24.03 -8.67
CA VAL A 45 -8.92 23.12 -9.71
C VAL A 45 -7.94 22.04 -10.17
N GLY A 46 -6.63 22.31 -10.10
CA GLY A 46 -5.62 21.49 -10.80
C GLY A 46 -5.74 21.65 -12.31
N ALA A 47 -5.49 20.58 -13.06
CA ALA A 47 -5.75 20.55 -14.51
C ALA A 47 -7.26 20.55 -14.85
N THR A 48 -7.60 21.06 -16.03
CA THR A 48 -8.97 20.99 -16.59
C THR A 48 -8.93 20.29 -17.95
N GLY A 49 -9.72 19.23 -18.10
CA GLY A 49 -9.83 18.47 -19.34
C GLY A 49 -10.67 19.17 -20.42
N PRO A 50 -10.68 18.63 -21.66
CA PRO A 50 -11.38 19.24 -22.80
C PRO A 50 -12.88 19.44 -22.62
N THR A 51 -13.51 18.65 -21.73
CA THR A 51 -14.94 18.71 -21.42
C THR A 51 -15.26 19.64 -20.24
N GLY A 52 -14.25 20.32 -19.67
CA GLY A 52 -14.39 21.09 -18.43
C GLY A 52 -14.27 20.23 -17.17
N LEU A 53 -14.01 18.92 -17.29
CA LEU A 53 -13.78 18.03 -16.16
C LEU A 53 -12.52 18.44 -15.39
N GLN A 54 -12.66 18.66 -14.09
CA GLN A 54 -11.61 19.18 -13.22
C GLN A 54 -10.85 18.05 -12.54
N GLU A 55 -9.52 18.12 -12.52
CA GLU A 55 -8.64 17.14 -11.88
C GLU A 55 -9.04 16.86 -10.43
N LYS A 56 -9.31 17.91 -9.64
CA LYS A 56 -9.71 17.76 -8.23
C LYS A 56 -10.93 16.86 -8.00
N VAL A 57 -11.88 16.87 -8.95
CA VAL A 57 -13.13 16.08 -8.88
C VAL A 57 -12.82 14.63 -9.17
N VAL A 58 -12.04 14.36 -10.22
CA VAL A 58 -11.64 13.00 -10.60
C VAL A 58 -10.77 12.36 -9.52
N ASN A 59 -9.78 13.11 -9.00
CA ASN A 59 -8.92 12.64 -7.91
C ASN A 59 -9.73 12.22 -6.68
N LEU A 60 -10.74 13.02 -6.29
CA LEU A 60 -11.59 12.73 -5.14
C LEU A 60 -12.46 11.48 -5.39
N ASP A 61 -13.12 11.38 -6.54
CA ASP A 61 -13.96 10.22 -6.88
C ASP A 61 -13.15 8.92 -6.85
N ILE A 62 -11.97 8.91 -7.48
CA ILE A 62 -11.07 7.74 -7.46
C ILE A 62 -10.68 7.40 -6.01
N ALA A 63 -10.26 8.39 -5.22
CA ALA A 63 -9.79 8.17 -3.86
C ALA A 63 -10.89 7.62 -2.93
N LEU A 64 -12.14 8.08 -3.08
CA LEU A 64 -13.28 7.56 -2.31
C LEU A 64 -13.56 6.09 -2.66
N ARG A 65 -13.51 5.71 -3.94
CA ARG A 65 -13.67 4.31 -4.37
C ARG A 65 -12.54 3.42 -3.84
N VAL A 66 -11.30 3.93 -3.84
CA VAL A 66 -10.14 3.22 -3.29
C VAL A 66 -10.29 3.05 -1.77
N ARG A 67 -10.72 4.10 -1.05
CA ARG A 67 -11.02 4.03 0.38
C ARG A 67 -11.99 2.90 0.67
N ASP A 68 -13.13 2.87 -0.02
CA ASP A 68 -14.19 1.90 0.27
C ASP A 68 -13.72 0.46 0.04
N ARG A 69 -12.91 0.23 -1.00
CA ARG A 69 -12.29 -1.08 -1.26
C ARG A 69 -11.27 -1.48 -0.19
N LEU A 70 -10.42 -0.55 0.25
CA LEU A 70 -9.41 -0.81 1.27
C LEU A 70 -10.05 -1.06 2.64
N VAL A 71 -11.05 -0.25 3.02
CA VAL A 71 -11.82 -0.46 4.26
C VAL A 71 -12.55 -1.80 4.22
N GLY A 72 -13.20 -2.13 3.09
CA GLY A 72 -13.85 -3.43 2.90
C GLY A 72 -12.89 -4.63 2.97
N ALA A 73 -11.61 -4.43 2.65
CA ALA A 73 -10.55 -5.43 2.81
C ALA A 73 -9.91 -5.45 4.22
N GLY A 74 -10.41 -4.63 5.15
CA GLY A 74 -9.96 -4.60 6.55
C GLY A 74 -8.78 -3.67 6.85
N TYR A 75 -8.39 -2.80 5.91
CA TYR A 75 -7.34 -1.80 6.15
C TYR A 75 -7.88 -0.58 6.89
N ARG A 76 -7.02 0.07 7.68
CA ARG A 76 -7.30 1.41 8.21
C ARG A 76 -6.95 2.44 7.14
N VAL A 77 -7.86 3.37 6.88
CA VAL A 77 -7.68 4.41 5.86
C VAL A 77 -7.91 5.80 6.46
N ILE A 78 -7.00 6.72 6.20
CA ILE A 78 -7.19 8.16 6.42
C ILE A 78 -7.12 8.86 5.08
N MET A 79 -7.98 9.84 4.84
CA MET A 79 -7.89 10.70 3.66
C MET A 79 -7.35 12.07 4.06
N THR A 80 -6.52 12.69 3.22
CA THR A 80 -6.08 14.08 3.46
C THR A 80 -7.22 15.08 3.26
N ARG A 81 -8.17 14.76 2.37
CA ARG A 81 -9.47 15.40 2.20
C ARG A 81 -10.50 14.38 1.72
N ASP A 82 -11.76 14.57 2.08
CA ASP A 82 -12.92 13.76 1.66
C ASP A 82 -13.98 14.59 0.92
N SER A 83 -13.66 15.86 0.67
CA SER A 83 -14.52 16.91 0.13
C SER A 83 -13.67 17.90 -0.67
N ASP A 84 -14.30 18.91 -1.27
CA ASP A 84 -13.60 19.95 -2.06
C ASP A 84 -13.01 21.05 -1.16
N ASN A 85 -12.09 20.64 -0.28
CA ASN A 85 -11.38 21.53 0.63
C ASN A 85 -9.89 21.61 0.28
N PRO A 86 -9.27 22.80 0.36
CA PRO A 86 -7.84 22.94 0.14
C PRO A 86 -7.03 22.34 1.30
N VAL A 87 -5.99 21.59 0.94
CA VAL A 87 -5.00 21.04 1.87
C VAL A 87 -3.62 21.34 1.32
N SER A 88 -2.78 22.03 2.10
CA SER A 88 -1.42 22.36 1.67
C SER A 88 -0.53 21.13 1.57
N LEU A 89 0.53 21.18 0.75
CA LEU A 89 1.48 20.07 0.61
C LEU A 89 2.09 19.66 1.95
N ALA A 90 2.41 20.62 2.82
CA ALA A 90 2.92 20.35 4.17
C ALA A 90 1.89 19.61 5.03
N GLN A 91 0.62 20.04 5.02
CA GLN A 91 -0.45 19.37 5.77
C GLN A 91 -0.66 17.92 5.31
N ARG A 92 -0.58 17.64 4.00
CA ARG A 92 -0.72 16.28 3.46
C ARG A 92 0.34 15.33 4.03
N VAL A 93 1.59 15.79 4.05
CA VAL A 93 2.72 15.04 4.62
C VAL A 93 2.58 14.89 6.14
N ASP A 94 2.18 15.96 6.82
CA ASP A 94 1.97 15.95 8.27
C ASP A 94 0.89 14.96 8.71
N ILE A 95 -0.22 14.86 7.97
CA ILE A 95 -1.27 13.88 8.23
C ILE A 95 -0.69 12.45 8.20
N ALA A 96 0.15 12.14 7.22
CA ALA A 96 0.78 10.83 7.13
C ALA A 96 1.76 10.56 8.29
N ASN A 97 2.63 11.52 8.57
CA ASN A 97 3.66 11.38 9.60
C ASN A 97 3.07 11.28 11.01
N ARG A 98 2.13 12.17 11.37
CA ARG A 98 1.53 12.19 12.72
C ARG A 98 0.71 10.94 13.03
N ASN A 99 0.17 10.28 12.01
CA ASN A 99 -0.60 9.05 12.17
C ASN A 99 0.25 7.78 12.00
N ASN A 100 1.57 7.89 11.80
CA ASN A 100 2.46 6.77 11.52
C ASN A 100 1.95 5.89 10.35
N ALA A 101 1.56 6.53 9.25
CA ALA A 101 1.06 5.84 8.07
C ALA A 101 2.07 4.80 7.57
N SER A 102 1.59 3.59 7.29
CA SER A 102 2.38 2.52 6.69
C SER A 102 2.63 2.79 5.21
N VAL A 103 1.65 3.39 4.53
CA VAL A 103 1.71 3.77 3.12
C VAL A 103 1.02 5.12 2.94
N PHE A 104 1.62 5.98 2.11
CA PHE A 104 1.01 7.20 1.60
C PHE A 104 0.83 7.08 0.09
N VAL A 105 -0.39 7.27 -0.40
CA VAL A 105 -0.73 7.21 -1.84
C VAL A 105 -1.37 8.51 -2.25
N SER A 106 -0.67 9.31 -3.05
CA SER A 106 -1.23 10.50 -3.68
C SER A 106 -1.81 10.17 -5.06
N ILE A 107 -3.01 10.64 -5.33
CA ILE A 107 -3.79 10.33 -6.54
C ILE A 107 -3.94 11.63 -7.32
N HIS A 108 -3.43 11.62 -8.56
CA HIS A 108 -3.45 12.73 -9.50
C HIS A 108 -3.82 12.28 -10.91
N THR A 109 -4.46 13.16 -11.67
CA THR A 109 -4.69 12.96 -13.10
C THR A 109 -3.82 13.92 -13.88
N ASN A 110 -2.65 13.43 -14.31
CA ASN A 110 -1.64 14.21 -15.03
C ASN A 110 -2.26 14.98 -16.22
N ALA A 111 -1.63 16.11 -16.56
CA ALA A 111 -1.94 16.88 -17.76
C ALA A 111 -0.69 17.13 -18.61
N VAL A 112 -0.87 17.10 -19.92
CA VAL A 112 0.16 17.38 -20.91
C VAL A 112 -0.49 17.99 -22.16
N SER A 113 0.23 18.86 -22.87
CA SER A 113 -0.28 19.56 -24.05
C SER A 113 -0.47 18.64 -25.27
N ASN A 114 0.34 17.59 -25.39
CA ASN A 114 0.23 16.60 -26.46
C ASN A 114 -0.92 15.61 -26.18
N ARG A 115 -2.00 15.70 -26.97
CA ARG A 115 -3.21 14.87 -26.82
C ARG A 115 -3.02 13.40 -27.15
N GLU A 116 -1.94 13.03 -27.83
CA GLU A 116 -1.60 11.63 -28.11
C GLU A 116 -1.05 10.89 -26.88
N VAL A 117 -0.64 11.62 -25.84
CA VAL A 117 -0.08 11.02 -24.62
C VAL A 117 -1.22 10.64 -23.67
N HIS A 118 -1.34 9.35 -23.39
CA HIS A 118 -2.33 8.78 -22.48
C HIS A 118 -1.75 7.58 -21.72
N GLY A 119 -2.36 7.22 -20.59
CA GLY A 119 -1.95 6.09 -19.75
C GLY A 119 -1.79 6.45 -18.28
N THR A 120 -1.33 5.48 -17.48
CA THR A 120 -1.11 5.62 -16.03
C THR A 120 0.36 5.68 -15.69
N LYS A 121 0.73 6.53 -14.73
CA LYS A 121 2.11 6.65 -14.22
C LYS A 121 2.11 6.58 -12.70
N THR A 122 3.06 5.81 -12.14
CA THR A 122 3.35 5.78 -10.71
C THR A 122 4.72 6.42 -10.47
N ALA A 123 4.79 7.38 -9.56
CA ALA A 123 6.03 8.03 -9.14
C ALA A 123 6.33 7.74 -7.67
N TRP A 124 7.60 7.73 -7.31
CA TRP A 124 8.08 7.59 -5.93
C TRP A 124 9.32 8.46 -5.74
N PRO A 125 9.61 8.95 -4.51
CA PRO A 125 10.80 9.73 -4.24
C PRO A 125 12.07 8.89 -4.45
N GLU A 126 13.06 9.46 -5.13
CA GLU A 126 14.34 8.82 -5.48
C GLU A 126 15.27 8.66 -4.27
N LYS A 127 15.26 9.61 -3.33
CA LYS A 127 16.05 9.52 -2.10
C LYS A 127 15.40 8.55 -1.12
N LYS A 128 16.21 7.67 -0.52
CA LYS A 128 15.86 6.73 0.57
C LYS A 128 15.37 7.46 1.83
N LEU A 129 14.25 8.14 1.75
CA LEU A 129 13.44 8.53 2.88
C LEU A 129 12.39 7.43 2.99
N VAL A 130 12.73 6.41 3.78
CA VAL A 130 11.84 5.29 4.18
C VAL A 130 11.33 4.41 3.01
N ARG A 131 11.98 3.26 2.79
CA ARG A 131 11.48 2.05 2.09
C ARG A 131 10.47 2.20 0.92
N SER A 132 10.48 3.26 0.13
CA SER A 132 9.71 3.32 -1.12
C SER A 132 10.31 2.34 -2.14
N ARG A 133 9.50 1.44 -2.70
CA ARG A 133 9.91 0.52 -3.79
C ARG A 133 8.74 0.36 -4.75
N ARG A 134 9.07 0.25 -6.04
CA ARG A 134 8.15 -0.28 -7.05
C ARG A 134 7.89 -1.75 -6.69
N ILE A 135 6.62 -2.11 -6.48
CA ILE A 135 6.17 -3.49 -6.30
C ILE A 135 5.80 -4.04 -7.68
#